data_AF-A0AAJ2VKX8-F1
#
_entry.id   AF-A0AAJ2VKX8-F1
#
_cell.length_a   1.000
_cell.length_b   1.000
_cell.length_c   1.000
_cell.angle_alpha   90.00
_cell.angle_beta   90.00
_cell.angle_gamma   90.00
#
_symmetry.space_group_name_H-M   'P 1'
#
loop_
_entity.id
_entity.type
_entity.pdbx_description
1 polymer ?
#
loop_
_entity_poly.entity_id
_entity_poly.type
_entity_poly.pdbx_seq_one_letter_code
_entity_poly.pdbx_strand_id
1 'polypeptide(L)'
;MLCKIKFTVLTCIMFLSINTLSYSAIAESESPIGIHASEKTQDIENKSILSVNRAIRDNKLTTLRDHCLAYDYDETSDNEYYIVTVRENKRYAICGGDPNTSITLFRFKISRDDFSLYTDAGAEDGSFHPINNNFYRATDFPRK
;
A
#
# COMPACT_ATOMS: atom_id res chain seq x y z
N MET A 1 -43.41 19.59 23.62
CA MET A 1 -42.05 20.15 23.64
C MET A 1 -41.77 20.73 22.25
N LEU A 2 -41.41 22.02 22.23
CA LEU A 2 -40.64 22.82 21.26
C LEU A 2 -40.22 22.16 19.93
N CYS A 3 -40.11 22.84 18.78
CA CYS A 3 -40.40 24.20 18.33
C CYS A 3 -39.90 24.26 16.86
N LYS A 4 -40.78 24.66 15.94
CA LYS A 4 -40.52 25.44 14.71
C LYS A 4 -39.44 24.97 13.71
N ILE A 5 -39.90 24.45 12.58
CA ILE A 5 -39.21 24.61 11.29
C ILE A 5 -39.92 25.77 10.56
N LYS A 6 -39.25 26.92 10.44
CA LYS A 6 -39.72 28.05 9.63
C LYS A 6 -39.46 27.74 8.15
N PHE A 7 -40.51 27.43 7.39
CA PHE A 7 -40.48 27.54 5.93
C PHE A 7 -40.97 28.94 5.55
N THR A 8 -40.03 29.85 5.30
CA THR A 8 -40.35 31.12 4.64
C THR A 8 -40.48 30.84 3.15
N VAL A 9 -41.73 30.68 2.72
CA VAL A 9 -42.13 30.74 1.32
C VAL A 9 -42.00 32.20 0.87
N LEU A 10 -41.01 32.49 0.03
CA LEU A 10 -40.99 33.71 -0.76
C LEU A 10 -41.11 33.32 -2.23
N THR A 11 -42.34 33.37 -2.70
CA THR A 11 -42.73 33.26 -4.10
C THR A 11 -42.17 34.44 -4.90
N CYS A 12 -41.49 34.17 -6.02
CA CYS A 12 -41.38 35.14 -7.11
C CYS A 12 -41.32 34.42 -8.47
N ILE A 13 -42.50 34.34 -9.10
CA ILE A 13 -42.79 34.71 -10.49
C ILE A 13 -41.91 34.09 -11.60
N MET A 14 -42.52 33.10 -12.29
CA MET A 14 -42.58 32.91 -13.76
C MET A 14 -41.42 33.44 -14.60
N PHE A 15 -40.65 32.55 -15.24
CA PHE A 15 -40.29 32.66 -16.67
C PHE A 15 -39.90 31.28 -17.22
N LEU A 16 -40.60 30.85 -18.28
CA LEU A 16 -40.15 29.78 -19.17
C LEU A 16 -38.76 30.10 -19.70
N SER A 17 -37.80 29.19 -19.50
CA SER A 17 -36.64 29.03 -20.37
C SER A 17 -36.16 27.59 -20.21
N ILE A 18 -36.33 26.83 -21.29
CA ILE A 18 -35.90 25.45 -21.44
C ILE A 18 -34.37 25.48 -21.39
N ASN A 19 -33.78 25.22 -20.22
CA ASN A 19 -32.36 24.89 -20.17
C ASN A 19 -32.25 23.40 -20.41
N THR A 20 -31.88 23.09 -21.64
CA THR A 20 -31.41 21.78 -22.07
C THR A 20 -30.41 21.24 -21.05
N LEU A 21 -30.79 20.17 -20.37
CA LEU A 21 -29.86 19.34 -19.64
C LEU A 21 -28.96 18.69 -20.71
N SER A 22 -27.82 19.29 -20.99
CA SER A 22 -26.75 18.63 -21.72
C SER A 22 -26.19 17.54 -20.82
N TYR A 23 -26.86 16.38 -20.83
CA TYR A 23 -26.32 15.15 -20.29
C TYR A 23 -25.21 14.73 -21.25
N SER A 24 -23.96 15.04 -20.91
CA SER A 24 -22.82 14.50 -21.63
C SER A 24 -22.93 12.98 -21.55
N ALA A 25 -23.12 12.37 -22.72
CA ALA A 25 -23.17 10.93 -22.90
C ALA A 25 -21.96 10.29 -22.19
N ILE A 26 -22.25 9.34 -21.31
CA ILE A 26 -21.28 8.33 -20.90
C ILE A 26 -21.10 7.47 -22.15
N ALA A 27 -20.05 7.74 -22.92
CA ALA A 27 -19.58 6.81 -23.92
C ALA A 27 -18.90 5.67 -23.16
N GLU A 28 -19.63 4.59 -23.01
CA GLU A 28 -19.14 3.23 -22.77
C GLU A 28 -18.05 2.93 -23.80
N SER A 29 -16.78 2.95 -23.39
CA SER A 29 -15.76 2.16 -24.07
C SER A 29 -15.54 0.91 -23.23
N GLU A 30 -16.36 -0.10 -23.48
CA GLU A 30 -16.01 -1.47 -23.16
C GLU A 30 -14.68 -1.81 -23.86
N SER A 31 -13.61 -1.85 -23.11
CA SER A 31 -12.42 -2.62 -23.45
C SER A 31 -12.21 -3.62 -22.33
N PRO A 32 -12.60 -4.90 -22.52
CA PRO A 32 -12.34 -5.92 -21.53
C PRO A 32 -10.84 -6.27 -21.62
N ILE A 33 -10.26 -6.61 -20.46
CA ILE A 33 -8.88 -7.09 -20.24
C ILE A 33 -7.89 -5.97 -19.85
N GLY A 34 -7.82 -5.65 -18.54
CA GLY A 34 -6.72 -4.83 -18.01
C GLY A 34 -6.81 -4.45 -16.52
N ILE A 35 -8.02 -4.37 -15.95
CA ILE A 35 -8.20 -3.81 -14.60
C ILE A 35 -7.81 -4.80 -13.49
N HIS A 36 -8.08 -6.10 -13.65
CA HIS A 36 -7.91 -7.07 -12.56
C HIS A 36 -6.45 -7.47 -12.25
N ALA A 37 -5.53 -7.38 -13.22
CA ALA A 37 -4.13 -7.75 -13.00
C ALA A 37 -3.38 -6.70 -12.18
N SER A 38 -3.61 -5.41 -12.50
CA SER A 38 -3.00 -4.28 -11.80
C SER A 38 -3.47 -4.19 -10.34
N GLU A 39 -4.77 -4.38 -10.10
CA GLU A 39 -5.35 -4.34 -8.76
C GLU A 39 -4.85 -5.50 -7.88
N LYS A 40 -4.73 -6.72 -8.44
CA LYS A 40 -4.21 -7.88 -7.71
C LYS A 40 -2.74 -7.73 -7.34
N THR A 41 -1.90 -7.24 -8.26
CA THR A 41 -0.48 -6.99 -7.97
C THR A 41 -0.32 -5.93 -6.88
N GLN A 42 -1.09 -4.84 -6.94
CA GLN A 42 -1.05 -3.80 -5.91
C GLN A 42 -1.49 -4.31 -4.53
N ASP A 43 -2.49 -5.20 -4.47
CA ASP A 43 -2.92 -5.83 -3.22
C ASP A 43 -1.81 -6.69 -2.60
N ILE A 44 -1.12 -7.48 -3.41
CA ILE A 44 -0.01 -8.34 -2.94
C ILE A 44 1.17 -7.50 -2.49
N GLU A 45 1.54 -6.45 -3.24
CA GLU A 45 2.59 -5.51 -2.84
C GLU A 45 2.27 -4.88 -1.48
N ASN A 46 1.06 -4.33 -1.33
CA ASN A 46 0.64 -3.68 -0.09
C ASN A 46 0.67 -4.67 1.09
N LYS A 47 0.15 -5.89 0.91
CA LYS A 47 0.19 -6.94 1.94
C LYS A 47 1.62 -7.33 2.29
N SER A 48 2.49 -7.43 1.29
CA SER A 48 3.91 -7.75 1.47
C SER A 48 4.62 -6.68 2.30
N ILE A 49 4.44 -5.41 1.95
CA ILE A 49 5.02 -4.27 2.66
C ILE A 49 4.50 -4.19 4.10
N LEU A 50 3.20 -4.36 4.32
CA LEU A 50 2.61 -4.37 5.67
C LEU A 50 3.13 -5.53 6.53
N SER A 51 3.27 -6.72 5.94
CA SER A 51 3.83 -7.91 6.59
C SER A 51 5.28 -7.67 7.02
N VAL A 52 6.10 -7.10 6.12
CA VAL A 52 7.50 -6.74 6.39
C VAL A 52 7.61 -5.65 7.44
N ASN A 53 6.82 -4.57 7.34
CA ASN A 53 6.81 -3.49 8.32
C ASN A 53 6.53 -4.03 9.73
N ARG A 54 5.55 -4.92 9.87
CA ARG A 54 5.24 -5.55 11.15
C ARG A 54 6.39 -6.42 11.64
N ALA A 55 6.94 -7.30 10.80
CA ALA A 55 8.05 -8.16 11.17
C ALA A 55 9.26 -7.35 11.68
N ILE A 56 9.56 -6.20 11.06
CA ILE A 56 10.58 -5.25 11.52
C ILE A 56 10.31 -4.77 12.95
N ARG A 57 9.05 -4.45 13.28
CA ARG A 57 8.65 -3.92 14.59
C ARG A 57 8.65 -5.01 15.66
N ASP A 58 8.05 -6.16 15.36
CA ASP A 58 7.95 -7.29 16.29
C ASP A 58 9.33 -7.82 16.68
N ASN A 59 10.27 -7.84 15.72
CA ASN A 59 11.63 -8.33 15.93
C ASN A 59 12.65 -7.22 16.21
N LYS A 60 12.23 -5.96 16.23
CA LYS A 60 13.09 -4.78 16.48
C LYS A 60 14.32 -4.73 15.57
N LEU A 61 14.15 -5.03 14.28
CA LEU A 61 15.26 -5.09 13.31
C LEU A 61 15.91 -3.73 13.04
N THR A 62 15.21 -2.63 13.36
CA THR A 62 15.75 -1.28 13.30
C THR A 62 15.09 -0.38 14.34
N THR A 63 15.83 0.66 14.75
CA THR A 63 15.34 1.72 15.64
C THR A 63 14.66 2.87 14.90
N LEU A 64 14.79 2.92 13.57
CA LEU A 64 14.17 3.95 12.73
C LEU A 64 12.65 3.88 12.77
N ARG A 65 11.98 5.03 12.74
CA ARG A 65 10.51 5.14 12.68
C ARG A 65 9.98 4.78 11.29
N ASP A 66 8.69 4.44 11.19
CA ASP A 66 8.10 3.97 9.92
C ASP A 66 8.22 4.96 8.77
N HIS A 67 8.00 6.26 9.02
CA HIS A 67 8.16 7.30 8.00
C HIS A 67 9.62 7.55 7.59
N CYS A 68 10.58 6.98 8.32
CA CYS A 68 12.00 6.99 7.99
C CYS A 68 12.45 5.71 7.26
N LEU A 69 11.51 4.84 6.91
CA LEU A 69 11.75 3.66 6.08
C LEU A 69 11.10 3.86 4.70
N ALA A 70 11.75 3.29 3.69
CA ALA A 70 11.21 3.11 2.35
C ALA A 70 11.27 1.62 1.99
N TYR A 71 10.37 1.20 1.12
CA TYR A 71 10.21 -0.18 0.70
C TYR A 71 10.22 -0.22 -0.83
N ASP A 72 11.13 -1.00 -1.40
CA ASP A 72 11.13 -1.34 -2.82
C ASP A 72 10.63 -2.78 -2.96
N TYR A 73 9.45 -2.95 -3.56
CA TYR A 73 8.86 -4.26 -3.83
C TYR A 73 9.26 -4.75 -5.22
N ASP A 74 9.65 -6.02 -5.30
CA ASP A 74 10.04 -6.69 -6.53
C ASP A 74 9.44 -8.09 -6.60
N GLU A 75 8.63 -8.32 -7.63
CA GLU A 75 8.01 -9.61 -7.92
C GLU A 75 8.58 -10.27 -9.18
N THR A 76 9.65 -9.73 -9.75
CA THR A 76 10.18 -10.14 -11.06
C THR A 76 11.55 -10.80 -10.98
N SER A 77 12.36 -10.47 -9.97
CA SER A 77 13.71 -11.03 -9.84
C SER A 77 13.76 -12.49 -9.38
N ASP A 78 12.70 -12.99 -8.75
CA ASP A 78 12.64 -14.35 -8.19
C ASP A 78 11.25 -14.96 -8.41
N ASN A 79 11.22 -16.18 -8.95
CA ASN A 79 9.97 -16.89 -9.28
C ASN A 79 9.32 -17.54 -8.05
N GLU A 80 10.07 -17.78 -6.98
CA GLU A 80 9.59 -18.43 -5.76
C GLU A 80 9.27 -17.41 -4.66
N TYR A 81 9.86 -16.22 -4.73
CA TYR A 81 9.74 -15.20 -3.69
C TYR A 81 9.26 -13.86 -4.22
N TYR A 82 8.53 -13.12 -3.39
CA TYR A 82 8.47 -11.67 -3.47
C TYR A 82 9.63 -11.08 -2.66
N ILE A 83 10.33 -10.11 -3.23
CA ILE A 83 11.46 -9.46 -2.58
C ILE A 83 11.02 -8.06 -2.13
N VAL A 84 11.27 -7.74 -0.87
CA VAL A 84 11.07 -6.39 -0.33
C VAL A 84 12.41 -5.88 0.19
N THR A 85 12.94 -4.85 -0.45
CA THR A 85 14.17 -4.18 0.01
C THR A 85 13.79 -3.03 0.93
N VAL A 86 14.37 -3.01 2.13
CA VAL A 86 14.10 -2.00 3.15
C VAL A 86 15.24 -1.01 3.16
N ARG A 87 14.92 0.27 3.03
CA ARG A 87 15.88 1.36 2.91
C ARG A 87 15.59 2.48 3.88
N GLU A 88 16.60 3.29 4.17
CA GLU A 88 16.39 4.56 4.86
C GLU A 88 15.66 5.55 3.95
N ASN A 89 14.69 6.26 4.54
CA ASN A 89 14.02 7.40 3.94
C ASN A 89 14.41 8.67 4.70
N LYS A 90 15.29 9.46 4.08
CA LYS A 90 15.87 10.69 4.66
C LYS A 90 15.16 11.96 4.17
N ARG A 91 13.98 11.82 3.55
CA ARG A 91 13.21 12.95 3.03
C ARG A 91 12.78 13.94 4.12
N TYR A 92 12.55 13.45 5.34
CA TYR A 92 12.13 14.26 6.46
C TYR A 92 13.32 14.59 7.37
N ALA A 93 13.45 15.86 7.79
CA ALA A 93 14.55 16.30 8.66
C ALA A 93 14.65 15.49 9.97
N ILE A 94 13.52 14.98 10.48
CA ILE A 94 13.48 14.14 11.70
C ILE A 94 14.16 12.77 11.52
N CYS A 95 14.30 12.29 10.29
CA CYS A 95 14.99 11.04 9.97
C CYS A 95 16.51 11.23 9.85
N GLY A 96 16.97 12.48 9.71
CA GLY A 96 18.38 12.85 9.64
C GLY A 96 19.08 12.42 8.33
N GLY A 97 20.31 12.89 8.16
CA GLY A 97 21.18 12.56 7.02
C GLY A 97 20.88 13.34 5.74
N ASP A 98 21.49 12.92 4.64
CA ASP A 98 21.35 13.56 3.32
C ASP A 98 20.08 13.03 2.60
N PRO A 99 19.11 13.88 2.25
CA PRO A 99 17.88 13.48 1.58
C PRO A 99 18.09 12.88 0.19
N ASN A 100 19.25 13.09 -0.43
CA ASN A 100 19.60 12.51 -1.73
C ASN A 100 20.23 11.12 -1.60
N THR A 101 20.39 10.62 -0.38
CA THR A 101 20.92 9.29 -0.10
C THR A 101 19.82 8.39 0.45
N SER A 102 19.79 7.14 0.00
CA SER A 102 18.88 6.15 0.56
C SER A 102 19.56 4.79 0.54
N ILE A 103 20.08 4.45 1.72
CA ILE A 103 20.91 3.28 1.99
C ILE A 103 19.99 2.08 2.22
N THR A 104 20.33 0.94 1.63
CA THR A 104 19.68 -0.35 1.93
C THR A 104 20.10 -0.83 3.31
N LEU A 105 19.10 -1.13 4.14
CA LEU A 105 19.30 -1.66 5.49
C LEU A 105 19.39 -3.19 5.46
N PHE A 106 18.38 -3.82 4.86
CA PHE A 106 18.24 -5.27 4.73
C PHE A 106 17.11 -5.58 3.74
N ARG A 107 16.96 -6.85 3.41
CA ARG A 107 15.96 -7.38 2.48
C ARG A 107 15.11 -8.43 3.15
N PHE A 108 13.93 -8.63 2.58
CA PHE A 108 13.03 -9.71 2.90
C PHE A 108 12.74 -10.53 1.65
N LYS A 109 12.65 -11.85 1.85
CA LYS A 109 12.03 -12.78 0.91
C LYS A 109 10.72 -13.27 1.52
N ILE A 110 9.66 -13.24 0.72
CA ILE A 110 8.34 -13.75 1.08
C ILE A 110 8.04 -14.89 0.12
N SER A 111 7.92 -16.10 0.65
CA SER A 111 7.58 -17.27 -0.16
C SER A 111 6.20 -17.10 -0.81
N ARG A 112 6.09 -17.41 -2.11
CA ARG A 112 4.82 -17.33 -2.83
C ARG A 112 3.85 -18.46 -2.48
N ASP A 113 4.38 -19.55 -1.91
CA ASP A 113 3.60 -20.75 -1.62
C ASP A 113 2.87 -20.65 -0.27
N ASP A 114 3.60 -20.22 0.76
CA ASP A 114 3.14 -20.22 2.15
C ASP A 114 3.26 -18.86 2.85
N PHE A 115 3.79 -17.85 2.16
CA PHE A 115 4.03 -16.50 2.68
C PHE A 115 4.96 -16.45 3.89
N SER A 116 5.79 -17.48 4.08
CA SER A 116 6.87 -17.47 5.05
C SER A 116 7.87 -16.35 4.75
N LEU A 117 8.26 -15.63 5.81
CA LEU A 117 9.18 -14.50 5.75
C LEU A 117 10.60 -14.95 6.10
N TYR A 118 11.54 -14.47 5.30
CA TYR A 118 12.97 -14.60 5.53
C TYR A 118 13.62 -13.23 5.40
N THR A 119 14.67 -12.96 6.15
CA THR A 119 15.42 -11.70 6.08
C THR A 119 16.92 -11.95 6.15
N ASP A 120 17.71 -11.05 5.59
CA ASP A 120 19.17 -11.00 5.77
C ASP A 120 19.59 -10.02 6.90
N ALA A 121 18.64 -9.44 7.63
CA ALA A 121 18.92 -8.50 8.71
C ALA A 121 19.81 -9.12 9.80
N GLY A 122 20.99 -8.55 10.00
CA GLY A 122 21.95 -9.04 11.00
C GLY A 122 22.86 -10.18 10.53
N ALA A 123 22.72 -10.65 9.28
CA ALA A 123 23.65 -11.58 8.66
C ALA A 123 24.81 -10.80 7.98
N GLU A 124 26.06 -11.07 8.36
CA GLU A 124 27.22 -10.39 7.78
C GLU A 124 27.49 -10.80 6.32
N ASP A 125 27.11 -12.03 5.96
CA ASP A 125 27.26 -12.61 4.62
C ASP A 125 26.06 -12.34 3.69
N GLY A 126 25.01 -11.67 4.20
CA GLY A 126 23.77 -11.43 3.48
C GLY A 126 22.90 -12.69 3.31
N SER A 127 23.13 -13.74 4.10
CA SER A 127 22.30 -14.95 4.10
C SER A 127 20.91 -14.69 4.68
N PHE A 128 19.90 -15.28 4.04
CA PHE A 128 18.51 -15.18 4.48
C PHE A 128 18.21 -16.23 5.54
N HIS A 129 17.56 -15.83 6.62
CA HIS A 129 17.10 -16.70 7.69
C HIS A 129 15.62 -16.43 8.01
N PRO A 130 14.88 -17.44 8.50
CA PRO A 130 13.45 -17.29 8.78
C PRO A 130 13.23 -16.31 9.93
N ILE A 131 12.14 -15.56 9.85
CA ILE A 131 11.73 -14.62 10.90
C ILE A 131 10.27 -14.87 11.28
N ASN A 132 9.97 -14.72 12.57
CA ASN A 132 8.60 -14.88 13.03
C ASN A 132 7.75 -13.67 12.57
N ASN A 133 6.51 -13.96 12.19
CA ASN A 133 5.48 -12.96 12.02
C ASN A 133 4.20 -13.50 12.65
N ASN A 134 3.79 -12.92 13.78
CA ASN A 134 2.75 -13.48 14.62
C ASN A 134 1.32 -13.20 14.14
N PHE A 135 1.11 -12.54 12.99
CA PHE A 135 -0.22 -12.06 12.63
C PHE A 135 -0.76 -12.52 11.27
N TYR A 136 0.07 -12.63 10.23
CA TYR A 136 -0.39 -13.14 8.94
C TYR A 136 -0.12 -14.64 8.86
N ARG A 137 -1.14 -15.45 9.14
CA ARG A 137 -1.12 -16.86 8.72
C ARG A 137 -1.25 -16.90 7.20
N ALA A 138 -0.70 -17.94 6.57
CA ALA A 138 -0.81 -18.22 5.12
C ALA A 138 -2.25 -18.17 4.54
N THR A 139 -3.27 -18.04 5.40
CA THR A 139 -4.69 -17.89 5.08
C THR A 139 -5.10 -16.51 4.58
N ASP A 140 -4.29 -15.46 4.80
CA ASP A 140 -4.70 -14.08 4.52
C ASP A 140 -4.30 -13.59 3.11
N PHE A 141 -3.58 -14.41 2.37
CA PHE A 141 -3.19 -14.16 1.00
C PHE A 141 -4.05 -14.95 0.01
N PRO A 142 -4.41 -14.37 -1.16
CA PRO A 142 -5.18 -15.06 -2.17
C PRO A 142 -4.33 -16.20 -2.77
N ARG A 143 -4.60 -17.45 -2.35
CA ARG A 143 -4.07 -18.64 -3.02
C ARG A 143 -4.62 -18.71 -4.44
N LYS A 144 -3.75 -18.99 -5.41
CA LYS A 144 -4.14 -19.20 -6.82
C LYS A 144 -5.07 -20.39 -6.96
#